data_AF-A0AAV7UB22-F1
#
_entry.id   AF-A0AAV7UB22-F1
#
_cell.length_a   1.000
_cell.length_b   1.000
_cell.length_c   1.000
_cell.angle_alpha   90.00
_cell.angle_beta   90.00
_cell.angle_gamma   90.00
#
_symmetry.space_group_name_H-M   'P 1'
#
loop_
_entity.id
_entity.type
_entity.pdbx_description
1 polymer ?
#
loop_
_entity_poly.entity_id
_entity_poly.type
_entity_poly.pdbx_seq_one_letter_code
_entity_poly.pdbx_strand_id
1 'polypeptide(L)'
;MATKQLQVSVQKVAKTCGEIEEKLNTMESISSIMEADVEVLKEQVETQGGQLTDIMWKLEDYENRQRRNNLRFLGTEEGVEGNNIRTFMINLLQKAFPELTKWDWEVEV
;
A
#
# COMPACT_ATOMS: atom_id res chain seq x y z
N MET A 1 -58.73 -11.65 -43.62
CA MET A 1 -57.25 -11.61 -43.64
C MET A 1 -56.68 -10.85 -42.44
N ALA A 2 -57.18 -9.67 -42.11
CA ALA A 2 -56.69 -8.84 -40.99
C ALA A 2 -56.62 -9.55 -39.62
N THR A 3 -57.63 -10.36 -39.28
CA THR A 3 -57.67 -11.09 -37.99
C THR A 3 -56.57 -12.13 -37.82
N LYS A 4 -56.25 -12.89 -38.88
CA LYS A 4 -55.12 -13.85 -38.88
C LYS A 4 -53.78 -13.14 -38.71
N GLN A 5 -53.63 -11.99 -39.37
CA GLN A 5 -52.41 -11.19 -39.30
C GLN A 5 -52.21 -10.59 -37.91
N LEU A 6 -53.29 -10.13 -37.28
CA LEU A 6 -53.28 -9.66 -35.89
C LEU A 6 -52.90 -10.78 -34.92
N GLN A 7 -53.44 -12.00 -35.12
CA GLN A 7 -53.15 -13.15 -34.27
C GLN A 7 -51.68 -13.57 -34.32
N VAL A 8 -51.06 -13.56 -35.50
CA VAL A 8 -49.62 -13.83 -35.67
C VAL A 8 -48.78 -12.76 -34.96
N SER A 9 -49.15 -11.48 -35.08
CA SER A 9 -48.45 -10.39 -34.39
C SER A 9 -48.54 -10.51 -32.88
N VAL A 10 -49.71 -10.85 -32.33
CA VAL A 10 -49.90 -11.08 -30.88
C VAL A 10 -49.07 -12.26 -30.39
N GLN A 11 -49.02 -13.36 -31.15
CA GLN A 11 -48.16 -14.50 -30.81
C GLN A 11 -46.67 -14.13 -30.82
N LYS A 12 -46.24 -13.31 -31.78
CA LYS A 12 -44.86 -12.83 -31.85
C LYS A 12 -44.51 -11.97 -30.64
N VAL A 13 -45.39 -11.03 -30.26
CA VAL A 13 -45.21 -10.19 -29.08
C VAL A 13 -45.15 -11.04 -27.80
N ALA A 14 -46.05 -12.01 -27.65
CA ALA A 14 -46.05 -12.92 -26.50
C ALA A 14 -44.73 -13.71 -26.39
N LYS A 15 -44.20 -14.21 -27.51
CA LYS A 15 -42.90 -14.89 -27.56
C LYS A 15 -41.76 -13.96 -27.14
N THR A 16 -41.72 -12.75 -27.68
CA THR A 16 -40.67 -11.79 -27.33
C THR A 16 -40.77 -11.32 -25.88
N CYS A 17 -41.98 -11.20 -25.32
CA CYS A 17 -42.16 -10.89 -23.90
C CYS A 17 -41.60 -12.01 -23.01
N GLY A 18 -41.86 -13.29 -23.33
CA GLY A 18 -41.28 -14.41 -22.59
C GLY A 18 -39.75 -14.46 -22.67
N GLU A 19 -39.18 -14.23 -23.86
CA GLU A 19 -37.72 -14.15 -24.04
C GLU A 19 -37.09 -12.97 -23.27
N ILE A 20 -37.80 -11.85 -23.16
CA ILE A 20 -37.38 -10.70 -22.35
C ILE A 20 -37.45 -11.02 -20.86
N GLU A 21 -38.51 -11.68 -20.40
CA GLU A 21 -38.68 -12.09 -19.00
C GLU A 21 -37.55 -13.03 -18.53
N GLU A 22 -37.19 -14.03 -19.35
CA GLU A 22 -36.06 -14.91 -19.06
C GLU A 22 -34.72 -14.15 -18.98
N LYS A 23 -34.49 -13.22 -19.91
CA LYS A 23 -33.30 -12.35 -19.89
C LYS A 23 -33.27 -11.43 -18.67
N LEU A 24 -34.42 -10.95 -18.24
CA LEU A 24 -34.54 -10.06 -17.09
C LEU A 24 -34.21 -10.83 -15.80
N ASN A 25 -34.78 -12.04 -15.64
CA ASN A 25 -34.50 -12.91 -14.50
C ASN A 25 -33.01 -13.30 -14.41
N THR A 26 -32.38 -13.59 -15.55
CA THR A 26 -30.93 -13.90 -15.58
C THR A 26 -30.10 -12.67 -15.23
N MET A 27 -30.47 -11.48 -15.72
CA MET A 27 -29.79 -10.23 -15.38
C MET A 27 -29.93 -9.87 -13.90
N GLU A 28 -31.10 -10.07 -13.29
CA GLU A 28 -31.31 -9.86 -11.86
C GLU A 28 -30.46 -10.80 -11.01
N SER A 29 -30.39 -12.08 -11.38
CA SER A 29 -29.53 -13.06 -10.71
C SER A 29 -28.05 -12.66 -10.79
N ILE A 30 -27.57 -12.26 -11.96
CA ILE A 30 -26.19 -11.78 -12.15
C ILE A 30 -25.95 -10.51 -11.33
N SER A 31 -26.91 -9.58 -11.30
CA SER A 31 -26.80 -8.34 -10.52
C SER A 31 -26.66 -8.65 -9.03
N SER A 32 -27.45 -9.59 -8.51
CA SER A 32 -27.37 -9.99 -7.10
C SER A 32 -26.02 -10.63 -6.75
N ILE A 33 -25.46 -11.45 -7.64
CA ILE A 33 -24.12 -12.02 -7.47
C ILE A 33 -23.05 -10.92 -7.50
N MET A 34 -23.13 -10.00 -8.47
CA MET A 34 -22.20 -8.88 -8.57
C MET A 34 -22.23 -7.98 -7.34
N GLU A 35 -23.41 -7.71 -6.77
CA GLU A 35 -23.54 -6.94 -5.54
C GLU A 35 -22.85 -7.62 -4.36
N ALA A 36 -23.01 -8.95 -4.23
CA ALA A 36 -22.33 -9.73 -3.20
C ALA A 36 -20.80 -9.71 -3.38
N ASP A 37 -20.31 -9.89 -4.61
CA ASP A 37 -18.88 -9.86 -4.92
C ASP A 37 -18.27 -8.48 -4.65
N VAL A 38 -18.98 -7.40 -4.99
CA VAL A 38 -18.55 -6.03 -4.70
C VAL A 38 -18.41 -5.80 -3.20
N GLU A 39 -19.33 -6.34 -2.39
CA GLU A 39 -19.25 -6.17 -0.94
C GLU A 39 -18.06 -6.92 -0.33
N VAL A 40 -17.82 -8.17 -0.78
CA VAL A 40 -16.64 -8.93 -0.38
C VAL A 40 -15.35 -8.21 -0.77
N LEU A 41 -15.29 -7.65 -1.99
CA LEU A 41 -14.11 -6.91 -2.45
C LEU A 41 -13.86 -5.64 -1.63
N LYS A 42 -14.91 -4.91 -1.21
CA LYS A 42 -14.75 -3.75 -0.32
C LYS A 42 -14.15 -4.15 1.02
N GLU A 43 -14.65 -5.21 1.64
CA GLU A 43 -14.14 -5.70 2.93
C GLU A 43 -12.67 -6.13 2.82
N GLN A 44 -12.29 -6.78 1.72
CA GLN A 44 -10.90 -7.14 1.44
C GLN A 44 -10.01 -5.91 1.29
N VAL A 45 -10.46 -4.88 0.55
CA VAL A 45 -9.70 -3.64 0.37
C VAL A 45 -9.50 -2.92 1.70
N GLU A 46 -10.54 -2.84 2.54
CA GLU A 46 -10.43 -2.22 3.87
C GLU A 46 -9.45 -2.98 4.77
N THR A 47 -9.56 -4.31 4.80
CA THR A 47 -8.66 -5.17 5.57
C THR A 47 -7.21 -5.03 5.11
N GLN A 48 -6.97 -5.08 3.79
CA GLN A 48 -5.64 -4.90 3.23
C GLN A 48 -5.08 -3.49 3.49
N GLY A 49 -5.94 -2.46 3.44
CA GLY A 49 -5.59 -1.10 3.80
C GLY A 49 -5.09 -1.00 5.25
N GLY A 50 -5.82 -1.61 6.19
CA GLY A 50 -5.40 -1.67 7.60
C GLY A 50 -4.05 -2.39 7.77
N GLN A 51 -3.89 -3.57 7.15
CA GLN A 51 -2.64 -4.33 7.20
C GLN A 51 -1.45 -3.54 6.64
N LEU A 52 -1.64 -2.82 5.53
CA LEU A 52 -0.60 -1.95 4.97
C LEU A 52 -0.19 -0.86 5.94
N THR A 53 -1.15 -0.18 6.57
CA THR A 53 -0.84 0.86 7.56
C THR A 53 -0.04 0.30 8.74
N ASP A 54 -0.43 -0.86 9.28
CA ASP A 54 0.28 -1.51 10.38
C ASP A 54 1.73 -1.89 10.01
N ILE A 55 1.93 -2.40 8.79
CA ILE A 55 3.26 -2.74 8.29
C ILE A 55 4.10 -1.47 8.12
N MET A 56 3.54 -0.38 7.62
CA MET A 56 4.24 0.90 7.50
C MET A 56 4.69 1.43 8.85
N TRP A 57 3.83 1.42 9.87
CA TRP A 57 4.19 1.84 11.24
C TRP A 57 5.31 0.98 11.81
N LYS A 58 5.26 -0.34 11.63
CA LYS A 58 6.33 -1.24 12.05
C LYS A 58 7.64 -0.92 11.34
N LEU A 59 7.60 -0.73 10.02
CA LEU A 59 8.78 -0.42 9.23
C LEU A 59 9.43 0.89 9.69
N GLU A 60 8.62 1.93 9.92
CA GLU A 60 9.11 3.21 10.43
C GLU A 60 9.75 3.06 11.82
N ASP A 61 9.12 2.34 12.75
CA ASP A 61 9.71 2.07 14.07
C ASP A 61 11.03 1.30 13.95
N TYR A 62 11.09 0.28 13.08
CA TYR A 62 12.32 -0.47 12.82
C TYR A 62 13.42 0.42 12.25
N GLU A 63 13.13 1.23 11.24
CA GLU A 63 14.10 2.16 10.65
C GLU A 63 14.61 3.17 11.69
N ASN A 64 13.71 3.72 12.50
CA ASN A 64 14.05 4.67 13.55
C ASN A 64 14.90 4.04 14.64
N ARG A 65 14.62 2.80 15.05
CA ARG A 65 15.45 2.05 16.02
C ARG A 65 16.84 1.78 15.48
N GLN A 66 16.94 1.32 14.24
CA GLN A 66 18.24 1.02 13.60
C GLN A 66 19.08 2.29 13.41
N ARG A 67 18.46 3.42 13.07
CA ARG A 67 19.15 4.70 12.85
C ARG A 67 19.34 5.52 14.12
N ARG A 68 18.78 5.12 15.27
CA ARG A 68 18.79 5.89 16.52
C ARG A 68 20.19 6.28 16.98
N ASN A 69 21.15 5.38 16.78
CA ASN A 69 22.54 5.58 17.19
C ASN A 69 23.41 6.16 16.06
N ASN A 70 22.84 6.39 14.87
CA ASN A 70 23.59 6.91 13.73
C ASN A 70 23.73 8.43 13.86
N LEU A 71 24.96 8.91 13.87
CA LEU A 71 25.26 10.33 13.81
C LEU A 71 25.32 10.79 12.35
N ARG A 72 24.71 11.95 12.06
CA ARG A 72 24.78 12.60 10.74
C ARG A 72 25.55 13.90 10.88
N PHE A 73 26.62 14.06 10.11
CA PHE A 73 27.40 15.28 10.04
C PHE A 73 26.96 16.07 8.80
N LEU A 74 26.61 17.34 9.00
CA LEU A 74 26.14 18.22 7.94
C LEU A 74 27.08 19.43 7.83
N GLY A 75 27.33 19.90 6.60
CA GLY A 75 28.20 21.05 6.35
C GLY A 75 29.70 20.77 6.41
N THR A 76 30.11 19.51 6.36
CA THR A 76 31.51 19.11 6.17
C THR A 76 31.88 19.21 4.69
N GLU A 77 33.00 19.86 4.39
CA GLU A 77 33.55 19.88 3.03
C GLU A 77 33.94 18.46 2.59
N GLU A 78 33.76 18.13 1.30
CA GLU A 78 34.11 16.80 0.79
C GLU A 78 35.62 16.55 0.85
N GLY A 79 36.02 15.35 1.29
CA GLY A 79 37.43 14.92 1.32
C GLY A 79 38.23 15.34 2.58
N VAL A 80 37.61 16.06 3.53
CA VAL A 80 38.26 16.42 4.81
C VAL A 80 38.64 15.21 5.67
N GLU A 81 37.99 14.08 5.45
CA GLU A 81 38.27 12.80 6.11
C GLU A 81 39.61 12.16 5.69
N GLY A 82 40.17 12.56 4.55
CA GLY A 82 41.39 11.97 4.01
C GLY A 82 41.26 10.45 3.80
N ASN A 83 42.34 9.71 4.09
CA ASN A 83 42.40 8.27 3.84
C ASN A 83 41.91 7.41 5.03
N ASN A 84 41.58 8.01 6.18
CA ASN A 84 41.17 7.28 7.37
C ASN A 84 40.09 8.03 8.17
N ILE A 85 38.84 7.67 7.89
CA ILE A 85 37.66 8.23 8.55
C ILE A 85 37.69 8.06 10.07
N ARG A 86 38.29 6.99 10.61
CA ARG A 86 38.34 6.72 12.06
C ARG A 86 39.15 7.79 12.78
N THR A 87 40.35 8.08 12.27
CA THR A 87 41.24 9.09 12.83
C THR A 87 40.62 10.48 12.72
N PHE A 88 40.00 10.78 11.59
CA PHE A 88 39.26 12.03 11.40
C PHE A 88 38.14 12.20 12.45
N MET A 89 37.32 11.17 12.64
CA MET A 89 36.23 11.17 13.60
C MET A 89 36.70 11.34 15.04
N ILE A 90 37.77 10.65 15.45
CA ILE A 90 38.36 10.82 16.79
C ILE A 90 38.80 12.27 16.99
N ASN A 91 39.57 12.83 16.06
CA ASN A 91 40.05 14.21 16.16
C ASN A 91 38.89 15.22 16.19
N LEU A 92 37.86 15.00 15.38
CA LEU A 92 36.66 15.85 15.34
C LEU A 92 35.93 15.82 16.69
N LEU A 93 35.72 14.63 17.26
CA LEU A 93 35.06 14.46 18.55
C LEU A 93 35.87 15.08 19.70
N GLN A 94 37.19 14.90 19.71
CA GLN A 94 38.07 15.51 20.73
C GLN A 94 38.07 17.04 20.66
N LYS A 95 38.03 17.61 19.44
CA LYS A 95 37.96 19.06 19.25
C LYS A 95 36.60 19.63 19.62
N ALA A 96 35.52 18.95 19.27
CA ALA A 96 34.15 19.39 19.55
C ALA A 96 33.77 19.22 21.03
N PHE A 97 34.27 18.15 21.66
CA PHE A 97 33.98 17.81 23.05
C PHE A 97 35.28 17.46 23.81
N PRO A 98 36.02 18.47 24.28
CA PRO A 98 37.28 18.26 24.97
C PRO A 98 37.15 17.39 26.22
N GLU A 99 35.98 17.36 26.86
CA GLU A 99 35.76 16.57 28.08
C GLU A 99 35.64 15.05 27.84
N LEU A 100 35.31 14.64 26.61
CA LEU A 100 35.25 13.23 26.20
C LEU A 100 36.64 12.59 26.07
N THR A 101 37.72 13.39 26.03
CA THR A 101 39.12 12.89 25.98
C THR A 101 39.59 12.22 27.27
N LYS A 102 38.84 12.35 28.38
CA LYS A 102 39.20 11.74 29.68
C LYS A 102 38.80 10.26 29.79
N TRP A 103 38.11 9.73 28.78
CA TRP A 103 37.61 8.36 28.79
C TRP A 103 38.44 7.51 27.84
N ASP A 104 39.03 6.43 28.36
CA ASP A 104 39.69 5.41 27.54
C ASP A 104 38.62 4.68 26.74
N TRP A 105 38.51 5.02 25.45
CA TRP A 105 37.60 4.36 24.54
C TRP A 105 38.26 3.09 24.00
N GLU A 106 37.81 1.92 24.44
CA GLU A 106 38.08 0.67 23.73
C GLU A 106 37.03 0.53 22.62
N VAL A 107 37.46 0.53 21.35
CA VAL A 107 36.57 0.22 20.23
C VAL A 107 36.65 -1.28 19.98
N GLU A 108 35.71 -2.04 20.55
CA GLU A 108 35.48 -3.43 20.15
C GLU A 108 34.96 -3.45 18.70
N VAL A 109 35.55 -4.33 17.89
CA VAL A 109 35.19 -4.58 16.48
C VAL A 109 34.27 -5.78 16.42
#